data_AF-A0A964ZJM1-F1
#
_entry.id   AF-A0A964ZJM1-F1
#
_cell.length_a   1.000
_cell.length_b   1.000
_cell.length_c   1.000
_cell.angle_alpha   90.00
_cell.angle_beta   90.00
_cell.angle_gamma   90.00
#
_symmetry.space_group_name_H-M   'P 1'
#
loop_
_entity.id
_entity.type
_entity.pdbx_description
1 polymer ?
#
loop_
_entity_poly.entity_id
_entity_poly.type
_entity_poly.pdbx_seq_one_letter_code
_entity_poly.pdbx_strand_id
1 'polypeptide(L)'
;MLDAIPRRDDAEFTIECNPDDVTVEMLRTFRSIGVNRISLGMQSAREHVLLSLGRTHTPTNVQRAVDAIAEAGIDNFNVDVIYGGAGESLADWSATIDSVIALGAPHVSAYGLTVENGTALADQPERHPDDDDQADKYDLADDAFAASGRLNYEISNWALPGRECRHNAVYWSGGDYAGFGSAAHAHRNGRRSWNVRTPDRYLELVESGASAESSHESLDARTRKLERLQLQLRTRDGVPHDALSD
;
A
#
# COMPACT_ATOMS: atom_id res chain seq x y z
N MET A 1 -17.88 -13.94 -11.04
CA MET A 1 -16.83 -13.10 -11.65
C MET A 1 -15.44 -13.59 -11.25
N LEU A 2 -15.13 -13.69 -9.95
CA LEU A 2 -13.80 -14.10 -9.48
C LEU A 2 -13.40 -15.52 -9.91
N ASP A 3 -14.35 -16.44 -10.06
CA ASP A 3 -14.09 -17.80 -10.57
C ASP A 3 -13.61 -17.84 -12.02
N ALA A 4 -13.75 -16.75 -12.77
CA ALA A 4 -13.22 -16.64 -14.13
C ALA A 4 -11.69 -16.43 -14.15
N ILE A 5 -11.09 -16.11 -13.01
CA ILE A 5 -9.65 -15.94 -12.86
C ILE A 5 -9.08 -17.22 -12.22
N PRO A 6 -8.27 -18.01 -12.96
CA PRO A 6 -7.59 -19.16 -12.38
C PRO A 6 -6.69 -18.72 -11.23
N ARG A 7 -6.83 -19.36 -10.07
CA ARG A 7 -6.05 -19.08 -8.86
C ARG A 7 -5.31 -20.33 -8.42
N ARG A 8 -4.10 -20.14 -7.90
CA ARG A 8 -3.41 -21.18 -7.15
C ARG A 8 -4.07 -21.32 -5.78
N ASP A 9 -4.01 -22.52 -5.20
CA ASP A 9 -4.54 -22.77 -3.84
C ASP A 9 -3.88 -21.88 -2.78
N ASP A 10 -2.63 -21.51 -3.03
CA ASP A 10 -1.81 -20.66 -2.17
C ASP A 10 -1.89 -19.16 -2.52
N ALA A 11 -2.80 -18.71 -3.39
CA ALA A 11 -2.84 -17.32 -3.83
C ALA A 11 -3.13 -16.33 -2.69
N GLU A 12 -2.40 -15.20 -2.65
CA GLU A 12 -2.78 -14.07 -1.81
C GLU A 12 -3.99 -13.38 -2.43
N PHE A 13 -5.03 -13.16 -1.62
CA PHE A 13 -6.21 -12.42 -2.00
C PHE A 13 -6.46 -11.34 -0.95
N THR A 14 -6.03 -10.13 -1.30
CA THR A 14 -6.10 -8.93 -0.45
C THR A 14 -7.31 -8.08 -0.81
N ILE A 15 -7.97 -7.50 0.20
CA ILE A 15 -8.90 -6.38 0.04
C ILE A 15 -8.45 -5.21 0.92
N GLU A 16 -8.50 -3.99 0.38
CA GLU A 16 -8.29 -2.76 1.14
C GLU A 16 -9.62 -2.30 1.77
N CYS A 17 -9.55 -1.81 3.00
CA CYS A 17 -10.70 -1.39 3.78
C CYS A 17 -10.45 -0.04 4.45
N ASN A 18 -11.52 0.76 4.54
CA ASN A 18 -11.57 1.96 5.36
C ASN A 18 -12.08 1.58 6.77
N PRO A 19 -11.40 2.02 7.85
CA PRO A 19 -11.89 1.81 9.21
C PRO A 19 -13.32 2.28 9.50
N ASP A 20 -13.85 3.24 8.74
CA ASP A 20 -15.21 3.76 8.94
C ASP A 20 -16.31 2.82 8.41
N ASP A 21 -15.99 2.00 7.41
CA ASP A 21 -17.01 1.29 6.60
C ASP A 21 -17.05 -0.22 6.89
N VAL A 22 -16.00 -0.77 7.49
CA VAL A 22 -15.84 -2.22 7.61
C VAL A 22 -16.70 -2.80 8.73
N THR A 23 -17.47 -3.84 8.40
CA THR A 23 -18.24 -4.63 9.38
C THR A 23 -17.81 -6.09 9.38
N VAL A 24 -18.16 -6.81 10.44
CA VAL A 24 -17.90 -8.25 10.55
C VAL A 24 -18.61 -9.03 9.43
N GLU A 25 -19.84 -8.66 9.07
CA GLU A 25 -20.61 -9.31 8.00
C GLU A 25 -19.94 -9.13 6.63
N MET A 26 -19.42 -7.93 6.34
CA MET A 26 -18.65 -7.67 5.13
C MET A 26 -17.39 -8.53 5.08
N LEU A 27 -16.63 -8.57 6.17
CA LEU A 27 -15.40 -9.36 6.26
C LEU A 27 -15.65 -10.88 6.19
N ARG A 28 -16.74 -11.38 6.79
CA ARG A 28 -17.19 -12.78 6.63
C ARG A 28 -17.54 -13.09 5.17
N THR A 29 -18.17 -12.14 4.48
CA THR A 29 -18.47 -12.26 3.05
C THR A 29 -17.18 -12.34 2.23
N PHE A 30 -16.22 -11.44 2.48
CA PHE A 30 -14.90 -11.48 1.85
C PHE A 30 -14.15 -12.79 2.10
N ARG A 31 -14.14 -13.26 3.35
CA ARG A 31 -13.53 -14.55 3.70
C ARG A 31 -14.18 -15.71 2.95
N SER A 32 -15.51 -15.71 2.81
CA SER A 32 -16.24 -16.80 2.13
C SER A 32 -15.92 -16.92 0.64
N ILE A 33 -15.42 -15.86 0.00
CA ILE A 33 -14.96 -15.88 -1.41
C ILE A 33 -13.42 -16.10 -1.53
N GLY A 34 -12.75 -16.35 -0.41
CA GLY A 34 -11.34 -16.71 -0.34
C GLY A 34 -10.37 -15.55 -0.05
N VAL A 35 -10.86 -14.39 0.40
CA VAL A 35 -9.97 -13.31 0.88
C VAL A 35 -9.23 -13.80 2.12
N ASN A 36 -7.91 -13.66 2.10
CA ASN A 36 -7.00 -14.12 3.15
C ASN A 36 -6.04 -13.04 3.64
N ARG A 37 -6.19 -11.79 3.17
CA ARG A 37 -5.47 -10.63 3.67
C ARG A 37 -6.34 -9.37 3.63
N ILE A 38 -6.24 -8.51 4.63
CA ILE A 38 -6.89 -7.18 4.66
C ILE A 38 -5.83 -6.10 4.79
N SER A 39 -5.96 -4.99 4.07
CA SER A 39 -5.19 -3.76 4.30
C SER A 39 -6.09 -2.68 4.86
N LEU A 40 -5.72 -2.08 5.99
CA LEU A 40 -6.54 -1.09 6.69
C LEU A 40 -5.85 0.28 6.72
N GLY A 41 -6.52 1.30 6.18
CA GLY A 41 -6.00 2.67 6.16
C GLY A 41 -6.05 3.40 7.50
N MET A 42 -5.15 3.09 8.44
CA MET A 42 -5.08 3.70 9.78
C MET A 42 -4.60 5.16 9.77
N GLN A 43 -3.56 5.45 8.98
CA GLN A 43 -2.89 6.74 8.80
C GLN A 43 -2.16 7.27 10.04
N SER A 44 -2.85 7.50 11.16
CA SER A 44 -2.26 7.96 12.42
C SER A 44 -3.11 7.54 13.62
N ALA A 45 -2.48 7.36 14.78
CA ALA A 45 -3.19 7.19 16.05
C ALA A 45 -3.61 8.53 16.69
N ARG A 46 -3.32 9.66 16.04
CA ARG A 46 -3.47 10.99 16.60
C ARG A 46 -4.51 11.78 15.82
N GLU A 47 -5.62 12.12 16.48
CA GLU A 47 -6.77 12.75 15.83
C GLU A 47 -6.43 14.06 15.11
N HIS A 48 -5.55 14.89 15.69
CA HIS A 48 -5.16 16.15 15.04
C HIS A 48 -4.32 15.91 13.76
N VAL A 49 -3.53 14.84 13.71
CA VAL A 49 -2.79 14.43 12.50
C VAL A 49 -3.75 13.86 11.46
N LEU A 50 -4.72 13.04 11.87
CA LEU A 50 -5.78 12.56 10.97
C LEU A 50 -6.55 13.71 10.32
N LEU A 51 -6.94 14.72 11.09
CA LEU A 51 -7.57 15.93 10.59
C LEU A 51 -6.65 16.69 9.61
N SER A 52 -5.35 16.78 9.90
CA SER A 52 -4.38 17.39 8.99
C SER A 52 -4.14 16.56 7.73
N LEU A 53 -4.52 15.28 7.70
CA LEU A 53 -4.54 14.44 6.50
C LEU A 53 -5.92 14.39 5.80
N GLY A 54 -6.90 15.16 6.29
CA GLY A 54 -8.27 15.18 5.76
C GLY A 54 -9.06 13.90 6.04
N ARG A 55 -8.70 13.15 7.08
CA ARG A 55 -9.37 11.92 7.49
C ARG A 55 -10.46 12.19 8.52
N THR A 56 -11.54 11.41 8.43
CA THR A 56 -12.72 11.52 9.29
C THR A 56 -12.80 10.43 10.36
N HIS A 57 -12.08 9.33 10.18
CA HIS A 57 -12.06 8.24 11.14
C HIS A 57 -11.27 8.63 12.39
N THR A 58 -11.54 7.93 13.49
CA THR A 58 -10.81 8.07 14.76
C THR A 58 -9.97 6.83 15.06
N PRO A 59 -9.03 6.87 16.01
CA PRO A 59 -8.33 5.67 16.47
C PRO A 59 -9.28 4.56 16.96
N THR A 60 -10.45 4.93 17.50
CA THR A 60 -11.48 3.97 17.92
C THR A 60 -12.11 3.24 16.72
N ASN A 61 -12.22 3.87 15.56
CA ASN A 61 -12.64 3.19 14.32
C ASN A 61 -11.64 2.10 13.93
N VAL A 62 -10.35 2.41 14.00
CA VAL A 62 -9.28 1.47 13.64
C VAL A 62 -9.29 0.25 14.55
N GLN A 63 -9.41 0.44 15.88
CA GLN A 63 -9.51 -0.69 16.81
C GLN A 63 -10.72 -1.58 16.50
N ARG A 64 -11.91 -0.99 16.29
CA ARG A 64 -13.12 -1.75 15.93
C ARG A 64 -12.96 -2.53 14.63
N ALA A 65 -12.29 -1.93 13.63
CA ALA A 65 -12.00 -2.59 12.37
C ALA A 65 -11.06 -3.80 12.56
N VAL A 66 -10.03 -3.67 13.37
CA VAL A 66 -9.11 -4.78 13.70
C VAL A 66 -9.83 -5.89 14.47
N ASP A 67 -10.68 -5.53 15.44
CA ASP A 67 -11.50 -6.50 16.18
C ASP A 67 -12.44 -7.25 15.22
N ALA A 68 -13.03 -6.56 14.24
CA ALA A 68 -13.89 -7.17 13.24
C ALA A 68 -13.13 -8.12 12.29
N ILE A 69 -11.90 -7.78 11.90
CA ILE A 69 -11.00 -8.64 11.11
C ILE A 69 -10.73 -9.94 11.89
N ALA A 70 -10.40 -9.82 13.17
CA ALA A 70 -10.18 -10.96 14.05
C ALA A 70 -11.46 -11.82 14.20
N GLU A 71 -12.63 -11.20 14.42
CA GLU A 71 -13.91 -11.92 14.54
C GLU A 71 -14.32 -12.63 13.25
N ALA A 72 -13.97 -12.07 12.09
CA ALA A 72 -14.15 -12.73 10.80
C ALA A 72 -13.21 -13.94 10.61
N GLY A 73 -12.18 -14.07 11.45
CA GLY A 73 -11.19 -15.14 11.41
C GLY A 73 -10.15 -14.97 10.31
N ILE A 74 -9.77 -13.72 10.04
CA ILE A 74 -8.64 -13.36 9.17
C ILE A 74 -7.49 -12.95 10.09
N ASP A 75 -6.36 -13.65 9.98
CA ASP A 75 -5.18 -13.46 10.84
C ASP A 75 -4.03 -12.72 10.15
N ASN A 76 -4.15 -12.48 8.83
CA ASN A 76 -3.19 -11.74 8.04
C ASN A 76 -3.79 -10.39 7.66
N PHE A 77 -3.28 -9.31 8.26
CA PHE A 77 -3.72 -7.96 7.93
C PHE A 77 -2.57 -6.97 7.97
N ASN A 78 -2.79 -5.85 7.32
CA ASN A 78 -1.91 -4.71 7.27
C ASN A 78 -2.60 -3.48 7.87
N VAL A 79 -1.81 -2.58 8.44
CA VAL A 79 -2.21 -1.21 8.69
C VAL A 79 -1.31 -0.26 7.89
N ASP A 80 -1.94 0.62 7.10
CA ASP A 80 -1.26 1.69 6.38
C ASP A 80 -1.19 2.92 7.29
N VAL A 81 0.01 3.47 7.48
CA VAL A 81 0.28 4.69 8.27
C VAL A 81 1.05 5.71 7.43
N ILE A 82 0.87 6.99 7.74
CA ILE A 82 1.51 8.10 7.03
C ILE A 82 2.21 8.99 8.05
N TYR A 83 3.49 9.29 7.83
CA TYR A 83 4.28 10.19 8.66
C TYR A 83 4.71 11.45 7.89
N GLY A 84 5.06 12.51 8.63
CA GLY A 84 5.34 13.84 8.08
C GLY A 84 4.08 14.69 7.88
N GLY A 85 3.00 14.38 8.62
CA GLY A 85 1.77 15.18 8.60
C GLY A 85 1.97 16.57 9.19
N ALA A 86 1.25 17.58 8.68
CA ALA A 86 1.33 18.93 9.22
C ALA A 86 0.96 18.97 10.72
N GLY A 87 1.87 19.49 11.53
CA GLY A 87 1.74 19.55 12.99
C GLY A 87 2.05 18.26 13.74
N GLU A 88 2.46 17.18 13.06
CA GLU A 88 2.83 15.91 13.68
C GLU A 88 4.22 15.99 14.32
N SER A 89 4.29 15.84 15.64
CA SER A 89 5.57 15.72 16.34
C SER A 89 6.14 14.29 16.30
N LEU A 90 7.43 14.13 16.60
CA LEU A 90 8.04 12.81 16.77
C LEU A 90 7.35 11.97 17.86
N ALA A 91 6.81 12.61 18.90
CA ALA A 91 6.05 11.93 19.96
C ALA A 91 4.69 11.43 19.46
N ASP A 92 4.04 12.17 18.56
CA ASP A 92 2.79 11.74 17.90
C ASP A 92 3.04 10.55 16.97
N TRP A 93 4.16 10.56 16.25
CA TRP A 93 4.60 9.45 15.42
C TRP A 93 4.93 8.20 16.26
N SER A 94 5.69 8.38 17.36
CA SER A 94 5.99 7.30 18.31
C SER A 94 4.70 6.64 18.84
N ALA A 95 3.70 7.45 19.23
CA ALA A 95 2.41 6.94 19.68
C ALA A 95 1.64 6.18 18.57
N THR A 96 1.82 6.56 17.31
CA THR A 96 1.27 5.84 16.16
C THR A 96 1.94 4.49 15.98
N ILE A 97 3.28 4.43 16.03
CA ILE A 97 4.05 3.17 16.00
C ILE A 97 3.63 2.24 17.15
N ASP A 98 3.57 2.75 18.38
CA ASP A 98 3.17 1.97 19.56
C ASP A 98 1.76 1.39 19.38
N SER A 99 0.84 2.18 18.82
CA SER A 99 -0.52 1.73 18.52
C SER A 99 -0.53 0.61 17.49
N VAL A 100 0.25 0.73 16.40
CA VAL A 100 0.39 -0.32 15.38
C VAL A 100 0.92 -1.62 15.98
N ILE A 101 1.93 -1.53 16.85
CA ILE A 101 2.49 -2.70 17.54
C ILE A 101 1.44 -3.33 18.46
N ALA A 102 0.71 -2.51 19.24
CA ALA A 102 -0.34 -2.95 20.15
C ALA A 102 -1.53 -3.61 19.44
N LEU A 103 -1.87 -3.16 18.23
CA LEU A 103 -2.88 -3.81 17.37
C LEU A 103 -2.46 -5.22 16.93
N GLY A 104 -1.17 -5.56 17.04
CA GLY A 104 -0.67 -6.88 16.64
C GLY A 104 -0.66 -7.08 15.12
N ALA A 105 -0.66 -6.00 14.32
CA ALA A 105 -0.69 -6.07 12.86
C ALA A 105 0.49 -6.88 12.31
N PRO A 106 0.30 -8.01 11.60
CA PRO A 106 1.41 -8.80 11.06
C PRO A 106 2.25 -8.08 10.01
N HIS A 107 1.66 -7.07 9.37
CA HIS A 107 2.28 -6.26 8.31
C HIS A 107 1.94 -4.79 8.54
N VAL A 108 2.86 -3.90 8.18
CA VAL A 108 2.70 -2.45 8.28
C VAL A 108 3.26 -1.81 7.01
N SER A 109 2.48 -0.93 6.39
CA SER A 109 2.99 0.00 5.39
C SER A 109 3.15 1.38 6.05
N ALA A 110 4.35 1.95 6.05
CA ALA A 110 4.57 3.32 6.52
C ALA A 110 5.10 4.19 5.38
N TYR A 111 4.35 5.23 5.04
CA TYR A 111 4.65 6.13 3.93
C TYR A 111 5.00 7.53 4.44
N GLY A 112 6.09 8.08 3.91
CA GLY A 112 6.32 9.52 4.01
C GLY A 112 5.24 10.25 3.20
N LEU A 113 4.56 11.22 3.84
CA LEU A 113 3.63 12.09 3.15
C LEU A 113 4.31 12.70 1.92
N THR A 114 3.70 12.56 0.74
CA THR A 114 4.22 13.11 -0.51
C THR A 114 3.26 14.15 -1.05
N VAL A 115 3.80 15.29 -1.50
CA VAL A 115 3.00 16.36 -2.10
C VAL A 115 2.80 16.07 -3.58
N GLU A 116 1.59 15.68 -3.95
CA GLU A 116 1.23 15.37 -5.34
C GLU A 116 0.62 16.58 -6.04
N ASN A 117 1.08 16.85 -7.27
CA ASN A 117 0.57 17.94 -8.09
C ASN A 117 -0.95 17.82 -8.33
N GLY A 118 -1.66 18.93 -8.17
CA GLY A 118 -3.12 18.98 -8.35
C GLY A 118 -3.93 18.47 -7.17
N THR A 119 -3.30 18.22 -6.02
CA THR A 119 -4.00 17.97 -4.74
C THR A 119 -4.12 19.26 -3.93
N ALA A 120 -5.09 19.31 -3.01
CA ALA A 120 -5.25 20.45 -2.10
C ALA A 120 -4.00 20.72 -1.23
N LEU A 121 -3.17 19.70 -0.99
CA LEU A 121 -1.91 19.82 -0.24
C LEU A 121 -0.84 20.57 -1.06
N ALA A 122 -0.81 20.40 -2.39
CA ALA A 122 0.14 21.11 -3.24
C ALA A 122 0.00 22.64 -3.14
N ASP A 123 -1.23 23.13 -2.94
CA ASP A 123 -1.54 24.55 -2.79
C ASP A 123 -1.31 25.11 -1.36
N GLN A 124 -0.80 24.29 -0.43
CA GLN A 124 -0.66 24.60 0.99
C GLN A 124 0.78 24.33 1.48
N PRO A 125 1.76 25.16 1.08
CA PRO A 125 3.18 24.96 1.40
C PRO A 125 3.49 24.92 2.89
N GLU A 126 2.70 25.59 3.72
CA GLU A 126 2.82 25.56 5.18
C GLU A 126 2.48 24.19 5.80
N ARG A 127 1.91 23.28 5.00
CA ARG A 127 1.59 21.89 5.39
C ARG A 127 2.50 20.86 4.71
N HIS A 128 3.50 21.30 3.94
CA HIS A 128 4.43 20.38 3.29
C HIS A 128 5.30 19.70 4.35
N PRO A 129 5.63 18.41 4.15
CA PRO A 129 6.53 17.70 5.04
C PRO A 129 7.95 18.28 4.95
N ASP A 130 8.72 18.08 6.01
CA ASP A 130 10.15 18.34 6.04
C ASP A 130 10.91 17.03 5.84
N ASP A 131 11.88 17.03 4.92
CA ASP A 131 12.59 15.80 4.52
C ASP A 131 13.46 15.24 5.67
N ASP A 132 14.07 16.09 6.48
CA ASP A 132 14.89 15.67 7.63
C ASP A 132 14.00 15.10 8.74
N ASP A 133 12.86 15.72 9.05
CA ASP A 133 11.85 15.16 9.97
C ASP A 133 11.31 13.80 9.47
N GLN A 134 11.07 13.65 8.16
CA GLN A 134 10.66 12.38 7.59
C GLN A 134 11.73 11.29 7.70
N ALA A 135 13.01 11.65 7.54
CA ALA A 135 14.12 10.73 7.71
C ALA A 135 14.22 10.24 9.17
N ASP A 136 14.16 11.15 10.14
CA ASP A 136 14.16 10.80 11.57
C ASP A 136 12.98 9.89 11.95
N LYS A 137 11.79 10.16 11.38
CA LYS A 137 10.59 9.33 11.58
C LYS A 137 10.72 7.95 10.93
N TYR A 138 11.38 7.85 9.78
CA TYR A 138 11.65 6.57 9.12
C TYR A 138 12.57 5.69 9.99
N ASP A 139 13.69 6.25 10.46
CA ASP A 139 14.65 5.52 11.30
C ASP A 139 13.98 5.01 12.59
N LEU A 140 13.16 5.87 13.22
CA LEU A 140 12.39 5.48 14.41
C LEU A 140 11.42 4.32 14.12
N ALA A 141 10.75 4.35 12.96
CA ALA A 141 9.83 3.29 12.55
C ALA A 141 10.56 1.98 12.30
N ASP A 142 11.71 2.02 11.60
CA ASP A 142 12.51 0.84 11.31
C ASP A 142 13.00 0.16 12.59
N ASP A 143 13.59 0.92 13.51
CA ASP A 143 14.07 0.42 14.79
C ASP A 143 12.94 -0.24 15.61
N ALA A 144 11.80 0.45 15.74
CA ALA A 144 10.69 -0.03 16.56
C ALA A 144 9.99 -1.25 15.96
N PHE A 145 9.76 -1.26 14.64
CA PHE A 145 9.14 -2.41 13.97
C PHE A 145 10.08 -3.62 13.98
N ALA A 146 11.38 -3.43 13.73
CA ALA A 146 12.37 -4.49 13.83
C ALA A 146 12.43 -5.09 15.24
N ALA A 147 12.43 -4.25 16.28
CA ALA A 147 12.38 -4.70 17.68
C ALA A 147 11.12 -5.51 18.01
N SER A 148 10.01 -5.25 17.32
CA SER A 148 8.76 -6.00 17.43
C SER A 148 8.70 -7.26 16.55
N GLY A 149 9.79 -7.59 15.84
CA GLY A 149 9.91 -8.76 14.97
C GLY A 149 9.41 -8.55 13.53
N ARG A 150 8.98 -7.33 13.17
CA ARG A 150 8.56 -6.97 11.82
C ARG A 150 9.77 -6.43 11.07
N LEU A 151 10.24 -7.16 10.08
CA LEU A 151 11.45 -6.81 9.36
C LEU A 151 11.12 -5.97 8.14
N ASN A 152 11.92 -4.93 7.89
CA ASN A 152 11.88 -4.20 6.63
C ASN A 152 12.23 -5.17 5.49
N TYR A 153 11.37 -5.24 4.47
CA TYR A 153 11.64 -6.02 3.27
C TYR A 153 11.66 -5.15 2.01
N GLU A 154 11.03 -3.98 2.07
CA GLU A 154 11.13 -2.93 1.07
C GLU A 154 10.86 -1.54 1.68
N ILE A 155 11.10 -0.50 0.89
CA ILE A 155 11.22 0.91 1.29
C ILE A 155 10.07 1.48 2.12
N SER A 156 8.89 0.87 2.15
CA SER A 156 7.73 1.38 2.87
C SER A 156 6.99 0.31 3.67
N ASN A 157 7.54 -0.91 3.82
CA ASN A 157 6.82 -2.05 4.38
C ASN A 157 7.69 -2.92 5.29
N TRP A 158 7.09 -3.24 6.43
CA TRP A 158 7.61 -4.13 7.46
C TRP A 158 6.64 -5.27 7.70
N ALA A 159 7.15 -6.48 7.87
CA ALA A 159 6.29 -7.64 8.10
C ALA A 159 6.92 -8.65 9.04
N LEU A 160 6.09 -9.37 9.79
CA LEU A 160 6.50 -10.62 10.40
C LEU A 160 6.93 -11.61 9.30
N PRO A 161 7.89 -12.52 9.56
CA PRO A 161 8.33 -13.49 8.56
C PRO A 161 7.16 -14.31 7.98
N GLY A 162 7.04 -14.33 6.64
CA GLY A 162 5.98 -15.04 5.94
C GLY A 162 4.65 -14.27 5.87
N ARG A 163 4.64 -12.98 6.19
CA ARG A 163 3.50 -12.06 6.09
C ARG A 163 3.75 -10.89 5.12
N GLU A 164 4.86 -10.93 4.38
CA GLU A 164 5.21 -9.96 3.34
C GLU A 164 4.11 -9.89 2.26
N CYS A 165 3.78 -8.69 1.79
CA CYS A 165 2.77 -8.48 0.76
C CYS A 165 3.25 -9.00 -0.61
N ARG A 166 2.65 -10.08 -1.10
CA ARG A 166 3.01 -10.68 -2.39
C ARG A 166 2.64 -9.77 -3.55
N HIS A 167 1.54 -9.02 -3.42
CA HIS A 167 1.16 -8.01 -4.40
C HIS A 167 2.26 -6.96 -4.60
N ASN A 168 2.79 -6.39 -3.51
CA ASN A 168 3.85 -5.37 -3.58
C ASN A 168 5.13 -5.95 -4.19
N ALA A 169 5.50 -7.18 -3.81
CA ALA A 169 6.68 -7.87 -4.33
C ALA A 169 6.66 -8.08 -5.86
N VAL A 170 5.48 -8.22 -6.47
CA VAL A 170 5.34 -8.31 -7.94
C VAL A 170 5.83 -7.03 -8.61
N TYR A 171 5.53 -5.87 -8.06
CA TYR A 171 5.99 -4.59 -8.63
C TYR A 171 7.50 -4.45 -8.51
N TRP A 172 8.07 -4.72 -7.33
CA TRP A 172 9.51 -4.58 -7.08
C TRP A 172 10.36 -5.54 -7.91
N SER A 173 9.85 -6.74 -8.19
CA SER A 173 10.54 -7.74 -9.02
C SER A 173 10.37 -7.50 -10.54
N GLY A 174 9.54 -6.53 -10.94
CA GLY A 174 9.18 -6.29 -12.33
C GLY A 174 8.36 -7.44 -12.94
N GLY A 175 7.54 -8.10 -12.12
CA GLY A 175 6.66 -9.18 -12.52
C GLY A 175 5.48 -8.70 -13.39
N ASP A 176 4.78 -9.66 -13.98
CA ASP A 176 3.60 -9.39 -14.80
C ASP A 176 2.35 -9.27 -13.92
N TYR A 177 1.49 -8.30 -14.23
CA TYR A 177 0.20 -8.11 -13.58
C TYR A 177 -0.85 -7.58 -14.55
N ALA A 178 -2.10 -7.97 -14.34
CA ALA A 178 -3.24 -7.48 -15.09
C ALA A 178 -4.00 -6.44 -14.27
N GLY A 179 -4.36 -5.33 -14.90
CA GLY A 179 -5.18 -4.28 -14.31
C GLY A 179 -6.59 -4.31 -14.87
N PHE A 180 -7.58 -4.24 -13.98
CA PHE A 180 -9.00 -4.16 -14.35
C PHE A 180 -9.62 -2.95 -13.65
N GLY A 181 -10.50 -2.23 -14.34
CA GLY A 181 -11.14 -1.03 -13.80
C GLY A 181 -10.54 0.28 -14.29
N SER A 182 -11.20 1.37 -13.89
CA SER A 182 -10.76 2.74 -14.18
C SER A 182 -9.38 3.01 -13.59
N ALA A 183 -8.51 3.70 -14.34
CA ALA A 183 -7.12 4.01 -14.00
C ALA A 183 -6.20 2.80 -13.70
N ALA A 184 -6.68 1.57 -13.83
CA ALA A 184 -5.89 0.38 -13.55
C ALA A 184 -4.72 0.26 -14.52
N HIS A 185 -3.56 -0.12 -13.99
CA HIS A 185 -2.35 -0.36 -14.75
C HIS A 185 -2.12 -1.86 -14.94
N ALA A 186 -1.51 -2.23 -16.05
CA ALA A 186 -1.08 -3.58 -16.35
C ALA A 186 0.38 -3.58 -16.82
N HIS A 187 1.11 -4.65 -16.52
CA HIS A 187 2.44 -4.89 -17.04
C HIS A 187 2.54 -6.33 -17.55
N ARG A 188 2.99 -6.50 -18.79
CA ARG A 188 3.23 -7.82 -19.37
C ARG A 188 4.45 -7.80 -20.29
N ASN A 189 5.48 -8.58 -19.97
CA ASN A 189 6.67 -8.73 -20.79
C ASN A 189 7.32 -7.40 -21.21
N GLY A 190 7.39 -6.40 -20.31
CA GLY A 190 7.95 -5.09 -20.60
C GLY A 190 6.99 -4.10 -21.28
N ARG A 191 5.74 -4.48 -21.51
CA ARG A 191 4.70 -3.54 -21.95
C ARG A 191 3.87 -3.09 -20.74
N ARG A 192 3.86 -1.78 -20.48
CA ARG A 192 2.99 -1.16 -19.46
C ARG A 192 1.80 -0.48 -20.15
N SER A 193 0.59 -0.70 -19.68
CA SER A 193 -0.59 0.04 -20.15
C SER A 193 -1.51 0.44 -19.01
N TRP A 194 -2.38 1.39 -19.28
CA TRP A 194 -3.33 1.90 -18.29
C TRP A 194 -4.67 2.23 -18.93
N ASN A 195 -5.73 1.97 -18.16
CA ASN A 195 -7.08 2.30 -18.57
C ASN A 195 -7.36 3.80 -18.40
N VAL A 196 -8.41 4.26 -19.08
CA VAL A 196 -8.95 5.63 -18.89
C VAL A 196 -9.19 5.91 -17.40
N ARG A 197 -8.91 7.15 -16.98
CA ARG A 197 -8.90 7.54 -15.56
C ARG A 197 -10.28 7.77 -14.96
N THR A 198 -11.26 8.17 -15.77
CA THR A 198 -12.59 8.56 -15.31
C THR A 198 -13.55 7.36 -15.32
N PRO A 199 -14.23 7.05 -14.20
CA PRO A 199 -15.14 5.92 -14.11
C PRO A 199 -16.24 5.91 -15.18
N ASP A 200 -16.87 7.07 -15.44
CA ASP A 200 -17.94 7.17 -16.45
C ASP A 200 -17.44 6.76 -17.85
N ARG A 201 -16.25 7.24 -18.23
CA ARG A 201 -15.66 6.91 -19.53
C ARG A 201 -15.26 5.43 -19.61
N TYR A 202 -14.75 4.87 -18.52
CA TYR A 202 -14.42 3.46 -18.43
C TYR A 202 -15.68 2.61 -18.67
N LEU A 203 -16.79 2.94 -18.00
CA LEU A 203 -18.06 2.24 -18.13
C LEU A 203 -18.59 2.31 -19.57
N GLU A 204 -18.64 3.49 -20.18
CA GLU A 204 -19.05 3.67 -21.58
C GLU A 204 -18.26 2.78 -22.55
N LEU A 205 -16.94 2.71 -22.39
CA LEU A 205 -16.07 1.91 -23.25
C LEU A 205 -16.34 0.42 -23.08
N VAL A 206 -16.48 -0.05 -21.83
CA VAL A 206 -16.77 -1.45 -21.53
C VAL A 206 -18.15 -1.86 -22.05
N GLU A 207 -19.19 -1.05 -21.82
CA GLU A 207 -20.56 -1.33 -22.24
C GLU A 207 -20.72 -1.35 -23.77
N SER A 208 -19.94 -0.53 -24.48
CA SER A 208 -19.91 -0.52 -25.95
C SER A 208 -19.00 -1.59 -26.57
N GLY A 209 -18.31 -2.39 -25.75
CA GLY A 209 -17.34 -3.39 -26.22
C GLY A 209 -16.07 -2.79 -26.82
N ALA A 210 -15.79 -1.51 -26.57
CA ALA A 210 -14.58 -0.81 -26.98
C ALA A 210 -13.44 -1.03 -25.98
N SER A 211 -12.21 -0.74 -26.40
CA SER A 211 -11.04 -0.83 -25.50
C SER A 211 -11.09 0.27 -24.45
N ALA A 212 -10.93 -0.10 -23.18
CA ALA A 212 -10.76 0.84 -22.07
C ALA A 212 -9.32 1.35 -21.91
N GLU A 213 -8.37 0.79 -22.67
CA GLU A 213 -6.97 1.19 -22.63
C GLU A 213 -6.81 2.63 -23.15
N SER A 214 -6.29 3.51 -22.30
CA SER A 214 -6.05 4.90 -22.65
C SER A 214 -4.75 5.08 -23.41
N SER A 215 -3.69 4.39 -22.98
CA SER A 215 -2.36 4.43 -23.61
C SER A 215 -1.49 3.30 -23.08
N HIS A 216 -0.32 3.13 -23.68
CA HIS A 216 0.68 2.15 -23.30
C HIS A 216 2.09 2.61 -23.67
N GLU A 217 3.09 1.94 -23.11
CA GLU A 217 4.48 2.02 -23.51
C GLU A 217 5.11 0.62 -23.57
N SER A 218 6.22 0.50 -24.29
CA SER A 218 7.00 -0.74 -24.39
C SER A 218 8.45 -0.44 -24.08
N LEU A 219 8.97 -1.11 -23.07
CA LEU A 219 10.30 -0.90 -22.54
C LEU A 219 11.31 -1.74 -23.31
N ASP A 220 12.36 -1.09 -23.81
CA ASP A 220 13.48 -1.81 -24.41
C ASP A 220 14.30 -2.59 -23.36
N ALA A 221 15.20 -3.45 -23.81
CA ALA A 221 15.97 -4.31 -22.93
C ALA A 221 16.83 -3.52 -21.93
N ARG A 222 17.38 -2.38 -22.35
CA ARG A 222 18.19 -1.51 -21.50
C ARG A 222 17.36 -0.87 -20.40
N THR A 223 16.20 -0.30 -20.75
CA THR A 223 15.26 0.32 -19.81
C THR A 223 14.76 -0.71 -18.80
N ARG A 224 14.39 -1.92 -19.25
CA ARG A 224 14.00 -3.01 -18.36
C ARG A 224 15.10 -3.44 -17.40
N LYS A 225 16.37 -3.48 -17.85
CA LYS A 225 17.52 -3.78 -16.97
C LYS A 225 17.64 -2.68 -15.91
N LEU A 226 17.67 -1.42 -16.33
CA LEU A 226 17.87 -0.28 -15.43
C LEU A 226 16.74 -0.12 -14.40
N GLU A 227 15.48 -0.17 -14.85
CA GLU A 227 14.32 -0.06 -13.95
C GLU A 227 14.28 -1.21 -12.94
N ARG A 228 14.59 -2.44 -13.35
CA ARG A 228 14.69 -3.58 -12.41
C ARG A 228 15.71 -3.30 -11.31
N LEU A 229 16.88 -2.77 -11.65
CA LEU A 229 17.90 -2.43 -10.66
C LEU A 229 17.43 -1.30 -9.72
N GLN A 230 16.78 -0.26 -10.26
CA GLN A 230 16.21 0.82 -9.44
C GLN A 230 15.14 0.33 -8.46
N LEU A 231 14.27 -0.59 -8.90
CA LEU A 231 13.23 -1.16 -8.06
C LEU A 231 13.81 -2.12 -7.01
N GLN A 232 14.78 -2.94 -7.38
CA GLN A 232 15.45 -3.85 -6.44
C GLN A 232 16.27 -3.13 -5.38
N LEU A 233 16.85 -1.96 -5.68
CA LEU A 233 17.49 -1.11 -4.67
C LEU A 233 16.54 -0.61 -3.58
N ARG A 234 15.22 -0.65 -3.82
CA ARG A 234 14.19 -0.31 -2.83
C ARG A 234 13.76 -1.50 -1.99
N THR A 235 14.37 -2.66 -2.16
CA THR A 235 14.14 -3.85 -1.34
C THR A 235 15.38 -4.17 -0.51
N ARG A 236 15.21 -4.94 0.58
CA ARG A 236 16.34 -5.37 1.39
C ARG A 236 17.36 -6.23 0.62
N ASP A 237 16.92 -6.85 -0.47
CA ASP A 237 17.76 -7.75 -1.27
C ASP A 237 18.74 -6.96 -2.15
N GLY A 238 18.44 -5.68 -2.44
CA GLY A 238 19.30 -4.80 -3.19
C GLY A 238 19.64 -5.34 -4.59
N VAL A 239 20.81 -4.97 -5.09
CA VAL A 239 21.34 -5.44 -6.38
C VAL A 239 22.75 -6.01 -6.21
N PRO A 240 23.21 -6.91 -7.10
CA PRO A 240 24.61 -7.33 -7.12
C PRO A 240 25.57 -6.13 -7.25
N HIS A 241 26.70 -6.18 -6.56
CA HIS A 241 27.68 -5.08 -6.57
C HIS A 241 28.23 -4.77 -7.97
N ASP A 242 28.27 -5.76 -8.86
CA ASP A 242 28.73 -5.64 -10.24
C ASP A 242 27.60 -5.28 -11.24
N ALA A 243 26.37 -5.06 -10.78
CA ALA A 243 25.21 -4.84 -11.64
C ALA A 243 25.28 -3.58 -12.53
N LEU A 244 26.13 -2.62 -12.16
CA LEU A 244 26.38 -1.36 -12.86
C LEU A 244 27.77 -1.28 -13.52
N SER A 245 28.53 -2.39 -13.49
CA SER A 245 29.87 -2.46 -14.10
C SER A 245 29.75 -2.77 -15.59
N ASP A 246 29.27 -1.80 -16.37
CA ASP A 246 29.38 -1.76 -17.84
C ASP A 246 30.46 -0.73 -18.24
#